data_AF-A0A1E1WVD9-F1
#
_entry.id   AF-A0A1E1WVD9-F1
#
_cell.length_a   1.000
_cell.length_b   1.000
_cell.length_c   1.000
_cell.angle_alpha   90.00
_cell.angle_beta   90.00
_cell.angle_gamma   90.00
#
_symmetry.space_group_name_H-M   'P 1'
#
loop_
_entity.id
_entity.type
_entity.pdbx_description
1 polymer ?
#
loop_
_entity_poly.entity_id
_entity_poly.type
_entity_poly.pdbx_seq_one_letter_code
_entity_poly.pdbx_strand_id
1 'polypeptide(L)'
;MWGAPRRLALDALLAGWGLGTWLGVNGLYVQLPLLVERLPEGWALPASMALAVQLANVGLLLYALLRRLLPRVSDSPYIYALLAVGTLALVINAFVYTHTTHMFGADRSLAFLVLTFCAALVGCTSSVLFYPYLRHFRDVYLATYLVGEGLSGFVPSLLALAQGVGGDPECVVGEDGVLWAVQPPPRFGSGVFLLLLGALSATSLASFAAVDR
;
A
#
# COMPACT_ATOMS: atom_id res chain seq x y z
N MET A 1 -17.86 35.20 0.79
CA MET A 1 -17.07 34.45 -0.22
C MET A 1 -17.78 33.14 -0.55
N TRP A 2 -18.83 33.19 -1.36
CA TRP A 2 -19.51 32.00 -1.87
C TRP A 2 -19.07 31.84 -3.32
N GLY A 3 -18.09 30.97 -3.55
CA GLY A 3 -17.33 30.93 -4.80
C GLY A 3 -17.35 29.55 -5.44
N ALA A 4 -18.02 29.47 -6.59
CA ALA A 4 -18.11 28.38 -7.58
C ALA A 4 -18.68 27.02 -7.08
N PRO A 5 -19.54 26.35 -7.87
CA PRO A 5 -20.04 25.02 -7.55
C PRO A 5 -18.86 24.04 -7.48
N ARG A 6 -18.71 23.41 -6.31
CA ARG A 6 -17.73 22.35 -6.08
C ARG A 6 -18.01 21.22 -7.06
N ARG A 7 -17.02 20.83 -7.86
CA ARG A 7 -17.17 19.74 -8.82
C ARG A 7 -17.01 18.44 -8.06
N LEU A 8 -18.12 17.80 -7.68
CA LEU A 8 -18.13 16.52 -6.96
C LEU A 8 -17.29 15.45 -7.66
N ALA A 9 -17.25 15.46 -8.99
CA ALA A 9 -16.39 14.57 -9.77
C ALA A 9 -14.90 14.79 -9.45
N LEU A 10 -14.45 16.04 -9.33
CA LEU A 10 -13.06 16.35 -8.99
C LEU A 10 -12.74 15.92 -7.54
N ASP A 11 -13.68 16.09 -6.61
CA ASP A 11 -13.50 15.57 -5.25
C ASP A 11 -13.33 14.06 -5.21
N ALA A 12 -14.17 13.32 -5.95
CA ALA A 12 -14.07 11.87 -6.04
C ALA A 12 -12.71 11.44 -6.63
N LEU A 13 -12.23 12.12 -7.66
CA LEU A 13 -10.92 11.85 -8.25
C LEU A 13 -9.77 12.17 -7.30
N LEU A 14 -9.84 13.27 -6.55
CA LEU A 14 -8.80 13.64 -5.58
C LEU A 14 -8.77 12.70 -4.38
N ALA A 15 -9.94 12.27 -3.90
CA ALA A 15 -10.04 11.24 -2.87
C ALA A 15 -9.50 9.90 -3.38
N GLY A 16 -9.83 9.52 -4.62
CA GLY A 16 -9.30 8.32 -5.27
C GLY A 16 -7.79 8.37 -5.45
N TRP A 17 -7.24 9.54 -5.81
CA TRP A 17 -5.80 9.73 -5.87
C TRP A 17 -5.15 9.60 -4.49
N GLY A 18 -5.69 10.29 -3.48
CA GLY A 18 -5.22 10.21 -2.09
C GLY A 18 -5.24 8.79 -1.52
N LEU A 19 -6.24 7.97 -1.88
CA LEU A 19 -6.37 6.58 -1.46
C LEU A 19 -5.11 5.75 -1.72
N GLY A 20 -4.42 5.96 -2.85
CA GLY A 20 -3.26 5.15 -3.25
C GLY A 20 -1.97 5.42 -2.48
N THR A 21 -1.90 6.48 -1.67
CA THR A 21 -0.66 6.95 -1.05
C THR A 21 -0.07 5.96 -0.04
N TRP A 22 -0.87 5.56 0.96
CA TRP A 22 -0.46 4.64 2.02
C TRP A 22 -1.10 3.25 1.89
N LEU A 23 -1.86 3.01 0.81
CA LEU A 23 -2.62 1.79 0.59
C LEU A 23 -1.75 0.53 0.67
N GLY A 24 -0.57 0.57 0.05
CA GLY A 24 0.33 -0.57 0.01
C GLY A 24 0.85 -0.94 1.40
N VAL A 25 1.35 0.05 2.14
CA VAL A 25 1.87 -0.16 3.50
C VAL A 25 0.76 -0.61 4.44
N ASN A 26 -0.35 0.14 4.50
CA ASN A 26 -1.48 -0.19 5.38
C ASN A 26 -2.05 -1.58 5.08
N GLY A 27 -2.25 -1.90 3.80
CA GLY A 27 -2.78 -3.19 3.40
C GLY A 27 -1.83 -4.36 3.73
N LEU A 28 -0.52 -4.18 3.57
CA LEU A 28 0.46 -5.20 3.94
C LEU A 28 0.49 -5.44 5.45
N TYR A 29 0.45 -4.37 6.26
CA TYR A 29 0.43 -4.49 7.72
C TYR A 29 -0.82 -5.20 8.24
N VAL A 30 -1.97 -4.96 7.62
CA VAL A 30 -3.22 -5.64 7.98
C VAL A 30 -3.17 -7.16 7.66
N GLN A 31 -2.37 -7.58 6.69
CA GLN A 31 -2.17 -9.00 6.37
C GLN A 31 -1.16 -9.72 7.28
N LEU A 32 -0.48 -9.00 8.18
CA LEU A 32 0.57 -9.58 9.03
C LEU A 32 0.17 -10.89 9.71
N PRO A 33 -1.01 -11.05 10.33
CA PRO A 33 -1.37 -12.29 11.01
C PRO A 33 -1.31 -13.54 10.09
N LEU A 34 -1.61 -13.39 8.80
CA LEU A 34 -1.53 -14.49 7.83
C LEU A 34 -0.11 -14.65 7.25
N LEU A 35 0.61 -13.53 7.14
CA LEU A 35 1.93 -13.48 6.53
C LEU A 35 3.01 -14.07 7.46
N VAL A 36 2.92 -13.82 8.77
CA VAL A 36 3.88 -14.37 9.75
C VAL A 36 3.86 -15.89 9.83
N GLU A 37 2.73 -16.52 9.51
CA GLU A 37 2.61 -17.99 9.49
C GLU A 37 3.21 -18.62 8.22
N ARG A 38 3.38 -17.83 7.15
CA ARG A 38 3.80 -18.32 5.82
C ARG A 38 5.22 -17.95 5.44
N LEU A 39 5.72 -16.84 5.96
CA LEU A 39 7.02 -16.28 5.60
C LEU A 39 8.09 -16.73 6.60
N PRO A 40 9.33 -16.99 6.14
CA PRO A 40 10.39 -17.56 6.98
C PRO A 40 10.83 -16.65 8.13
N GLU A 41 10.56 -15.34 8.04
CA GLU A 41 10.84 -14.37 9.10
C GLU A 41 9.96 -14.54 10.34
N GLY A 42 8.78 -15.19 10.22
CA GLY A 42 7.85 -15.35 11.33
C GLY A 42 7.51 -14.02 12.00
N TRP A 43 7.58 -13.98 13.34
CA TRP A 43 7.32 -12.77 14.14
C TRP A 43 8.37 -11.65 13.98
N ALA A 44 9.48 -11.89 13.28
CA ALA A 44 10.40 -10.82 12.90
C ALA A 44 9.95 -10.06 11.64
N LEU A 45 8.97 -10.59 10.89
CA LEU A 45 8.47 -9.98 9.66
C LEU A 45 8.01 -8.52 9.83
N PRO A 46 7.23 -8.13 10.87
CA PRO A 46 6.80 -6.74 11.03
C PRO A 46 7.98 -5.77 11.18
N ALA A 47 9.07 -6.20 11.83
CA ALA A 47 10.28 -5.41 11.97
C ALA A 47 11.03 -5.28 10.63
N SER A 48 11.13 -6.36 9.86
CA SER A 48 11.71 -6.34 8.50
C SER A 48 10.92 -5.44 7.54
N MET A 49 9.59 -5.50 7.60
CA MET A 49 8.71 -4.60 6.85
C MET A 49 8.89 -3.15 7.26
N ALA A 50 8.94 -2.88 8.56
CA ALA A 50 9.18 -1.53 9.06
C ALA A 50 10.51 -0.98 8.52
N LEU A 51 11.58 -1.77 8.57
CA LEU A 51 12.87 -1.38 8.00
C LEU A 51 12.75 -1.07 6.50
N ALA A 52 12.08 -1.92 5.72
CA ALA A 52 11.85 -1.67 4.29
C ALA A 52 11.09 -0.35 4.04
N VAL A 53 10.06 -0.05 4.84
CA VAL A 53 9.30 1.21 4.76
C VAL A 53 10.20 2.40 5.12
N GLN A 54 10.99 2.30 6.19
CA GLN A 54 11.89 3.38 6.60
C GLN A 54 12.97 3.67 5.55
N LEU A 55 13.50 2.64 4.89
CA LEU A 55 14.44 2.79 3.79
C LEU A 55 13.80 3.49 2.58
N ALA A 56 12.50 3.33 2.36
CA ALA A 56 11.78 3.98 1.26
C ALA A 56 11.75 5.52 1.37
N ASN A 57 12.11 6.11 2.53
CA ASN A 57 12.38 7.54 2.63
C ASN A 57 13.53 8.01 1.72
N VAL A 58 14.37 7.10 1.19
CA VAL A 58 15.32 7.43 0.11
C VAL A 58 14.61 8.01 -1.12
N GLY A 59 13.33 7.72 -1.34
CA GLY A 59 12.50 8.30 -2.39
C GLY A 59 12.45 9.83 -2.33
N LEU A 60 12.48 10.43 -1.13
CA LEU A 60 12.57 11.88 -0.93
C LEU A 60 13.87 12.45 -1.50
N LEU A 61 14.98 11.79 -1.19
CA LEU A 61 16.32 12.19 -1.66
C LEU A 61 16.43 12.01 -3.17
N LEU A 62 15.91 10.91 -3.70
CA LEU A 62 15.87 10.62 -5.12
C LEU A 62 15.06 11.67 -5.88
N TYR A 63 13.87 12.01 -5.38
CA TYR A 63 13.04 13.05 -5.98
C TYR A 63 13.74 14.42 -5.97
N ALA A 64 14.33 14.82 -4.84
CA ALA A 64 15.09 16.07 -4.76
C ALA A 64 16.27 16.11 -5.75
N LEU A 65 16.99 15.00 -5.89
CA LEU A 65 18.07 14.86 -6.87
C LEU A 65 17.53 14.97 -8.31
N LEU A 66 16.45 14.26 -8.64
CA LEU A 66 15.83 14.31 -9.96
C LEU A 66 15.36 15.72 -10.32
N ARG A 67 14.76 16.46 -9.39
CA ARG A 67 14.38 17.87 -9.59
C ARG A 67 15.58 18.77 -9.84
N ARG A 68 16.72 18.49 -9.23
CA ARG A 68 17.97 19.24 -9.47
C ARG A 68 18.58 18.92 -10.83
N LEU A 69 18.54 17.65 -11.25
CA LEU A 69 19.10 17.19 -12.54
C LEU A 69 18.19 17.54 -13.73
N LEU A 70 16.88 17.54 -13.53
CA LEU A 70 15.85 17.74 -14.54
C LEU A 70 14.88 18.87 -14.15
N PRO A 71 15.37 20.12 -13.98
CA PRO A 71 14.57 21.22 -13.44
C PRO A 71 13.41 21.67 -14.35
N ARG A 72 13.42 21.29 -15.63
CA ARG A 72 12.40 21.65 -16.62
C ARG A 72 11.25 20.65 -16.72
N VAL A 73 11.38 19.48 -16.10
CA VAL A 73 10.33 18.44 -16.11
C VAL A 73 9.28 18.79 -15.07
N SER A 74 8.00 18.71 -15.45
CA SER A 74 6.88 18.92 -14.53
C SER A 74 6.80 17.82 -13.47
N ASP A 75 5.97 18.02 -12.45
CA ASP A 75 5.84 17.07 -11.34
C ASP A 75 5.07 15.79 -11.72
N SER A 76 4.22 15.89 -12.74
CA SER A 76 3.29 14.85 -13.19
C SER A 76 3.97 13.51 -13.58
N PRO A 77 5.04 13.48 -14.40
CA PRO A 77 5.76 12.24 -14.72
C PRO A 77 6.27 11.48 -13.49
N TYR A 78 6.72 12.19 -12.45
CA TYR A 78 7.20 11.55 -11.22
C TYR A 78 6.05 10.92 -10.44
N ILE A 79 4.87 11.54 -10.44
CA ILE A 79 3.66 11.00 -9.79
C ILE A 79 3.19 9.74 -10.54
N TYR A 80 3.13 9.77 -11.87
CA TYR A 80 2.81 8.58 -12.67
C TYR A 80 3.79 7.44 -12.39
N ALA A 81 5.09 7.73 -12.38
CA ALA A 81 6.12 6.71 -12.12
C ALA A 81 5.94 6.08 -10.74
N LEU A 82 5.73 6.87 -9.69
CA LEU A 82 5.50 6.37 -8.33
C LEU A 82 4.23 5.52 -8.24
N LEU A 83 3.09 6.02 -8.74
CA LEU A 83 1.82 5.28 -8.70
C LEU A 83 1.89 3.99 -9.52
N ALA A 84 2.57 3.99 -10.66
CA ALA A 84 2.80 2.78 -11.47
C ALA A 84 3.69 1.78 -10.73
N VAL A 85 4.80 2.22 -10.13
CA VAL A 85 5.69 1.36 -9.33
C VAL A 85 4.95 0.74 -8.15
N GLY A 86 4.16 1.52 -7.41
CA GLY A 86 3.36 1.00 -6.29
C GLY A 86 2.30 0.00 -6.73
N THR A 87 1.60 0.28 -7.83
CA THR A 87 0.58 -0.63 -8.39
C THR A 87 1.21 -1.95 -8.84
N LEU A 88 2.30 -1.87 -9.60
CA LEU A 88 3.04 -3.06 -10.05
C LEU A 88 3.61 -3.83 -8.87
N ALA A 89 4.13 -3.13 -7.85
CA ALA A 89 4.65 -3.77 -6.65
C ALA A 89 3.58 -4.63 -5.97
N LEU A 90 2.37 -4.10 -5.77
CA LEU A 90 1.27 -4.85 -5.15
C LEU A 90 0.79 -6.03 -6.01
N VAL A 91 0.63 -5.82 -7.31
CA VAL A 91 0.20 -6.88 -8.24
C VAL A 91 1.23 -7.99 -8.33
N ILE A 92 2.51 -7.66 -8.48
CA ILE A 92 3.59 -8.66 -8.54
C ILE A 92 3.68 -9.39 -7.19
N ASN A 93 3.60 -8.66 -6.07
CA ASN A 93 3.70 -9.24 -4.73
C ASN A 93 2.60 -10.28 -4.48
N ALA A 94 1.40 -10.10 -5.05
CA ALA A 94 0.32 -11.07 -4.96
C ALA A 94 0.70 -12.48 -5.45
N PHE A 95 1.62 -12.56 -6.41
CA PHE A 95 2.09 -13.83 -6.97
C PHE A 95 3.41 -14.30 -6.36
N VAL A 96 4.29 -13.37 -5.96
CA VAL A 96 5.65 -13.73 -5.53
C VAL A 96 5.88 -13.72 -4.02
N TYR A 97 4.91 -13.31 -3.19
CA TYR A 97 5.13 -13.14 -1.75
C TYR A 97 5.59 -14.42 -1.04
N THR A 98 5.22 -15.61 -1.51
CA THR A 98 5.64 -16.90 -0.92
C THR A 98 7.02 -17.36 -1.37
N HIS A 99 7.64 -16.71 -2.36
CA HIS A 99 8.96 -17.11 -2.84
C HIS A 99 10.04 -16.71 -1.84
N THR A 100 10.79 -17.70 -1.38
CA THR A 100 11.92 -17.53 -0.46
C THR A 100 13.25 -17.64 -1.19
N THR A 101 14.24 -16.92 -0.67
CA THR A 101 15.62 -16.93 -1.15
C THR A 101 16.56 -17.16 0.02
N HIS A 102 17.51 -18.07 -0.11
CA HIS A 102 18.47 -18.36 0.95
C HIS A 102 19.59 -17.30 0.96
N MET A 103 19.69 -16.51 2.03
CA MET A 103 20.67 -15.43 2.19
C MET A 103 21.19 -15.36 3.63
N PHE A 104 22.50 -15.14 3.81
CA PHE A 104 23.13 -15.06 5.13
C PHE A 104 22.85 -16.27 6.06
N GLY A 105 22.73 -17.47 5.48
CA GLY A 105 22.48 -18.70 6.24
C GLY A 105 21.05 -18.89 6.73
N ALA A 106 20.09 -18.11 6.23
CA ALA A 106 18.67 -18.26 6.53
C ALA A 106 17.80 -18.03 5.29
N ASP A 107 16.63 -18.64 5.26
CA ASP A 107 15.62 -18.32 4.25
C ASP A 107 15.01 -16.95 4.54
N ARG A 108 14.92 -16.12 3.50
CA ARG A 108 14.38 -14.76 3.57
C ARG A 108 13.41 -14.51 2.44
N SER A 109 12.34 -13.78 2.72
CA SER A 109 11.37 -13.34 1.72
C SER A 109 11.82 -12.04 1.04
N LEU A 110 12.98 -12.07 0.37
CA LEU A 110 13.56 -10.86 -0.22
C LEU A 110 12.65 -10.23 -1.27
N ALA A 111 12.00 -11.03 -2.11
CA ALA A 111 11.06 -10.53 -3.11
C ALA A 111 9.92 -9.72 -2.47
N PHE A 112 9.31 -10.27 -1.41
CA PHE A 112 8.26 -9.60 -0.65
C PHE A 112 8.75 -8.28 -0.03
N LEU A 113 9.93 -8.27 0.59
CA LEU A 113 10.48 -7.07 1.24
C LEU A 113 10.87 -5.98 0.24
N VAL A 114 11.44 -6.35 -0.92
CA VAL A 114 11.74 -5.41 -2.01
C VAL A 114 10.47 -4.80 -2.58
N LEU A 115 9.42 -5.60 -2.81
CA LEU A 115 8.14 -5.09 -3.30
C LEU A 115 7.43 -4.23 -2.24
N THR A 116 7.57 -4.57 -0.95
CA THR A 116 7.11 -3.73 0.17
C THR A 116 7.82 -2.38 0.17
N PHE A 117 9.15 -2.36 -0.02
CA PHE A 117 9.93 -1.14 -0.20
C PHE A 117 9.42 -0.31 -1.39
N CYS A 118 9.21 -0.94 -2.56
CA CYS A 118 8.69 -0.26 -3.75
C CYS A 118 7.29 0.33 -3.53
N ALA A 119 6.40 -0.38 -2.85
CA ALA A 119 5.08 0.14 -2.48
C ALA A 119 5.18 1.30 -1.48
N ALA A 120 6.11 1.23 -0.53
CA ALA A 120 6.34 2.28 0.47
C ALA A 120 6.93 3.57 -0.14
N LEU A 121 7.63 3.51 -1.28
CA LEU A 121 8.12 4.69 -1.99
C LEU A 121 6.98 5.68 -2.29
N VAL A 122 5.78 5.16 -2.60
CA VAL A 122 4.60 6.00 -2.89
C VAL A 122 4.21 6.83 -1.67
N GLY A 123 4.03 6.18 -0.51
CA GLY A 123 3.59 6.83 0.72
C GLY A 123 4.65 7.78 1.30
N CYS A 124 5.92 7.40 1.26
CA CYS A 124 6.99 8.26 1.75
C CYS A 124 7.20 9.50 0.87
N THR A 125 7.03 9.38 -0.45
CA THR A 125 7.30 10.47 -1.39
C THR A 125 6.05 11.33 -1.68
N SER A 126 4.84 10.85 -1.39
CA SER A 126 3.59 11.57 -1.66
C SER A 126 3.53 12.92 -0.96
N SER A 127 3.94 13.01 0.32
CA SER A 127 3.89 14.24 1.12
C SER A 127 4.68 15.40 0.52
N VAL A 128 5.79 15.12 -0.19
CA VAL A 128 6.67 16.16 -0.79
C VAL A 128 6.41 16.41 -2.27
N LEU A 129 5.71 15.51 -2.95
CA LEU A 129 5.45 15.61 -4.39
C LEU A 129 3.99 15.92 -4.66
N PHE A 130 3.06 15.23 -4.01
CA PHE A 130 1.63 15.31 -4.31
C PHE A 130 1.04 16.57 -3.67
N TYR A 131 1.48 16.94 -2.46
CA TYR A 131 0.96 18.13 -1.78
C TYR A 131 1.37 19.43 -2.51
N PRO A 132 2.63 19.60 -2.96
CA PRO A 132 2.98 20.75 -3.78
C PRO A 132 2.27 20.77 -5.13
N TYR A 133 2.03 19.61 -5.74
CA TYR A 133 1.24 19.51 -6.97
C TYR A 133 -0.19 20.06 -6.77
N LEU A 134 -0.80 19.78 -5.62
CA LEU A 134 -2.14 20.25 -5.26
C LEU A 134 -2.24 21.77 -5.03
N ARG A 135 -1.11 22.51 -4.93
CA ARG A 135 -1.13 23.98 -4.82
C ARG A 135 -1.72 24.69 -6.04
N HIS A 136 -1.80 24.00 -7.17
CA HIS A 136 -2.49 24.50 -8.37
C HIS A 136 -4.02 24.48 -8.22
N PHE A 137 -4.55 23.79 -7.19
CA PHE A 137 -5.97 23.68 -6.87
C PHE A 137 -6.32 24.53 -5.65
N ARG A 138 -7.62 24.79 -5.46
CA ARG A 138 -8.12 25.47 -4.24
C ARG A 138 -7.87 24.60 -3.00
N ASP A 139 -7.60 25.23 -1.86
CA ASP A 139 -7.33 24.55 -0.57
C ASP A 139 -8.38 23.50 -0.17
N VAL A 140 -9.63 23.68 -0.57
CA VAL A 140 -10.73 22.71 -0.33
C VAL A 140 -10.41 21.32 -0.91
N TYR A 141 -9.69 21.26 -2.02
CA TYR A 141 -9.32 20.02 -2.71
C TYR A 141 -8.15 19.29 -2.02
N LEU A 142 -7.28 20.02 -1.33
CA LEU A 142 -6.28 19.41 -0.45
C LEU A 142 -6.95 18.65 0.70
N ALA A 143 -7.99 19.23 1.31
CA ALA A 143 -8.75 18.55 2.35
C ALA A 143 -9.40 17.24 1.83
N THR A 144 -9.97 17.26 0.62
CA THR A 144 -10.53 16.04 0.00
C THR A 144 -9.47 14.97 -0.25
N TYR A 145 -8.30 15.38 -0.75
CA TYR A 145 -7.19 14.47 -0.97
C TYR A 145 -6.73 13.82 0.35
N LEU A 146 -6.62 14.59 1.43
CA LEU A 146 -6.27 14.09 2.77
C LEU A 146 -7.31 13.11 3.32
N VAL A 147 -8.60 13.33 3.02
CA VAL A 147 -9.65 12.34 3.31
C VAL A 147 -9.38 11.04 2.55
N GLY A 148 -9.01 11.12 1.28
CA GLY A 148 -8.57 9.97 0.48
C GLY A 148 -7.38 9.24 1.11
N GLU A 149 -6.36 9.98 1.54
CA GLU A 149 -5.21 9.44 2.26
C GLU A 149 -5.63 8.70 3.54
N GLY A 150 -6.58 9.23 4.32
CA GLY A 150 -7.17 8.52 5.46
C GLY A 150 -7.91 7.23 5.08
N LEU A 151 -8.60 7.22 3.94
CA LEU A 151 -9.29 6.02 3.43
C LEU A 151 -8.32 4.88 3.08
N SER A 152 -7.04 5.19 2.83
CA SER A 152 -6.02 4.19 2.49
C SER A 152 -5.76 3.16 3.60
N GLY A 153 -6.05 3.51 4.86
CA GLY A 153 -6.01 2.56 5.98
C GLY A 153 -7.38 1.95 6.27
N PHE A 154 -8.44 2.73 6.10
CA PHE A 154 -9.81 2.30 6.36
C PHE A 154 -10.26 1.18 5.40
N VAL A 155 -10.05 1.35 4.09
CA VAL A 155 -10.52 0.39 3.07
C VAL A 155 -9.85 -0.98 3.22
N PRO A 156 -8.51 -1.10 3.36
CA PRO A 156 -7.87 -2.40 3.61
C PRO A 156 -8.32 -3.06 4.91
N SER A 157 -8.58 -2.28 5.96
CA SER A 157 -9.10 -2.81 7.23
C SER A 157 -10.48 -3.44 7.06
N LEU A 158 -11.37 -2.79 6.30
CA LEU A 158 -12.68 -3.36 5.97
C LEU A 158 -12.55 -4.63 5.12
N LEU A 159 -11.63 -4.63 4.15
CA LEU A 159 -11.36 -5.82 3.33
C LEU A 159 -10.85 -6.98 4.19
N ALA A 160 -10.00 -6.73 5.18
CA ALA A 160 -9.45 -7.78 6.04
C ALA A 160 -10.47 -8.30 7.06
N LEU A 161 -11.34 -7.41 7.56
CA LEU A 161 -12.49 -7.81 8.36
C LEU A 161 -13.42 -8.70 7.52
N ALA A 162 -13.70 -8.33 6.28
CA ALA A 162 -14.51 -9.13 5.37
C ALA A 162 -13.83 -10.47 5.00
N GLN A 163 -12.50 -10.49 4.89
CA GLN A 163 -11.67 -11.68 4.69
C GLN A 163 -11.73 -12.63 5.91
N GLY A 164 -11.96 -12.09 7.11
CA GLY A 164 -11.98 -12.86 8.35
C GLY A 164 -10.59 -13.14 8.90
N VAL A 165 -9.64 -12.21 8.73
CA VAL A 165 -8.29 -12.34 9.31
C VAL A 165 -8.38 -12.25 10.84
N GLY A 166 -7.83 -13.26 11.54
CA GLY A 166 -7.78 -13.28 13.01
C GLY A 166 -9.13 -13.57 13.66
N GLY A 167 -9.91 -14.51 13.11
CA GLY A 167 -11.11 -15.03 13.77
C GLY A 167 -10.79 -15.79 15.07
N ASP A 168 -11.81 -16.07 15.88
CA ASP A 168 -11.61 -16.85 17.11
C ASP A 168 -11.08 -18.25 16.77
N PRO A 169 -10.07 -18.76 17.50
CA PRO A 169 -9.59 -20.12 17.29
C PRO A 169 -10.70 -21.12 17.58
N GLU A 170 -10.89 -22.08 16.69
CA GLU A 170 -11.77 -23.21 16.90
C GLU A 170 -11.00 -24.34 17.59
N CYS A 171 -11.59 -24.96 18.62
CA CYS A 171 -10.99 -26.10 19.29
C CYS A 171 -11.34 -27.39 18.53
N VAL A 172 -10.33 -28.05 17.97
CA VAL A 172 -10.48 -29.35 17.31
C VAL A 172 -9.90 -30.46 18.19
N VAL A 173 -10.60 -31.60 18.27
CA VAL A 173 -10.14 -32.78 19.01
C VAL A 173 -9.17 -33.56 18.13
N GLY A 174 -7.92 -33.70 18.56
CA GLY A 174 -6.92 -34.53 17.91
C GLY A 174 -7.23 -36.02 18.06
N GLU A 175 -6.57 -36.88 17.27
CA GLU A 175 -6.73 -38.34 17.35
C GLU A 175 -6.35 -38.92 18.73
N ASP A 176 -5.56 -38.17 19.50
CA ASP A 176 -5.13 -38.45 20.86
C ASP A 176 -6.12 -37.97 21.94
N GLY A 177 -7.23 -37.34 21.56
CA GLY A 177 -8.23 -36.77 22.47
C GLY A 177 -7.82 -35.40 23.06
N VAL A 178 -6.69 -34.84 22.63
CA VAL A 178 -6.21 -33.52 23.07
C VAL A 178 -6.91 -32.43 22.26
N LEU A 179 -7.28 -31.32 22.91
CA LEU A 179 -7.88 -30.16 22.25
C LEU A 179 -6.79 -29.23 21.72
N TRP A 180 -6.84 -28.93 20.43
CA TRP A 180 -5.92 -28.02 19.75
C TRP A 180 -6.69 -26.78 19.27
N ALA A 181 -6.17 -25.60 19.55
CA ALA A 181 -6.70 -24.35 19.03
C ALA A 181 -6.21 -24.15 17.59
N VAL A 182 -7.11 -24.17 16.62
CA VAL A 182 -6.81 -23.97 15.19
C VAL A 182 -7.49 -22.71 14.71
N GLN A 183 -6.71 -21.84 14.05
CA GLN A 183 -7.24 -20.64 13.42
C GLN A 183 -7.99 -21.05 12.14
N PRO A 184 -9.29 -20.69 12.00
CA PRO A 184 -10.03 -21.00 10.80
C PRO A 184 -9.41 -20.27 9.59
N PRO A 185 -9.37 -20.90 8.40
CA PRO A 185 -8.77 -20.28 7.22
C PRO A 185 -9.56 -19.02 6.81
N PRO A 186 -8.88 -17.98 6.30
CA PRO A 186 -9.56 -16.79 5.81
C PRO A 186 -10.45 -17.14 4.61
N ARG A 187 -11.52 -16.36 4.40
CA ARG A 187 -12.48 -16.56 3.29
C ARG A 187 -11.82 -16.51 1.91
N PHE A 188 -10.73 -15.76 1.80
CA PHE A 188 -9.87 -15.74 0.61
C PHE A 188 -8.40 -15.50 1.02
N GLY A 189 -7.45 -15.95 0.20
CA GLY A 189 -6.02 -15.87 0.51
C GLY A 189 -5.41 -14.47 0.37
N SER A 190 -4.24 -14.27 1.00
CA SER A 190 -3.50 -13.00 0.93
C SER A 190 -3.13 -12.56 -0.48
N GLY A 191 -2.94 -13.50 -1.42
CA GLY A 191 -2.73 -13.15 -2.84
C GLY A 191 -3.93 -12.40 -3.45
N VAL A 192 -5.16 -12.87 -3.19
CA VAL A 192 -6.39 -12.18 -3.64
C VAL A 192 -6.49 -10.81 -2.97
N PHE A 193 -6.18 -10.72 -1.68
CA PHE A 193 -6.14 -9.44 -0.96
C PHE A 193 -5.17 -8.44 -1.61
N LEU A 194 -3.95 -8.87 -1.93
CA LEU A 194 -2.95 -8.05 -2.60
C LEU A 194 -3.38 -7.62 -4.01
N LEU A 195 -4.09 -8.47 -4.76
CA LEU A 195 -4.68 -8.08 -6.05
C LEU A 195 -5.79 -7.03 -5.89
N LEU A 196 -6.62 -7.12 -4.85
CA LEU A 196 -7.62 -6.10 -4.54
C LEU A 196 -6.96 -4.76 -4.21
N LEU A 197 -5.87 -4.76 -3.43
CA LEU A 197 -5.08 -3.54 -3.21
C LEU A 197 -4.45 -3.03 -4.50
N GLY A 198 -3.93 -3.92 -5.35
CA GLY A 198 -3.41 -3.56 -6.67
C GLY A 198 -4.46 -2.88 -7.54
N ALA A 199 -5.70 -3.38 -7.54
CA ALA A 199 -6.82 -2.76 -8.25
C ALA A 199 -7.16 -1.37 -7.68
N LEU A 200 -7.20 -1.21 -6.36
CA LEU A 200 -7.40 0.09 -5.70
C LEU A 200 -6.24 1.07 -5.95
N SER A 201 -5.01 0.57 -6.07
CA SER A 201 -3.86 1.38 -6.48
C SER A 201 -3.97 1.81 -7.94
N ALA A 202 -4.44 0.92 -8.82
CA ALA A 202 -4.71 1.24 -10.22
C ALA A 202 -5.83 2.28 -10.39
N THR A 203 -6.86 2.25 -9.54
CA THR A 203 -7.89 3.31 -9.55
C THR A 203 -7.31 4.65 -9.11
N SER A 204 -6.41 4.68 -8.12
CA SER A 204 -5.68 5.90 -7.74
C SER A 204 -4.84 6.46 -8.91
N LEU A 205 -4.12 5.60 -9.64
CA LEU A 205 -3.39 5.97 -10.85
C LEU A 205 -4.32 6.55 -11.93
N ALA A 206 -5.46 5.90 -12.18
CA ALA A 206 -6.46 6.38 -13.14
C ALA A 206 -7.10 7.71 -12.68
N SER A 207 -7.31 7.89 -11.37
CA SER A 207 -7.80 9.13 -10.80
C SER A 207 -6.82 10.28 -11.03
N PHE A 208 -5.53 10.06 -10.76
CA PHE A 208 -4.50 11.06 -11.06
C PHE A 208 -4.45 11.38 -12.57
N ALA A 209 -4.52 10.36 -13.42
CA ALA A 209 -4.55 10.55 -14.87
C ALA A 209 -5.73 11.39 -15.38
N ALA A 210 -6.86 11.36 -14.67
CA ALA A 210 -8.02 12.18 -14.98
C ALA A 210 -7.91 13.61 -14.41
N VAL A 211 -7.17 13.81 -13.31
CA VAL A 211 -6.91 15.12 -12.68
C VAL A 211 -5.84 15.92 -13.42
N ASP A 212 -4.86 15.23 -14.00
CA ASP A 212 -3.72 15.81 -14.72
C ASP A 212 -4.06 16.32 -16.14
N ARG A 213 -5.26 16.04 -16.65
CA ARG A 213 -5.76 16.52 -17.95
C ARG A 213 -6.32 17.94 -17.87
#